data_AF-A0A351STS8-F1
#
_entry.id   AF-A0A351STS8-F1
#
_cell.length_a   1.000
_cell.length_b   1.000
_cell.length_c   1.000
_cell.angle_alpha   90.00
_cell.angle_beta   90.00
_cell.angle_gamma   90.00
#
_symmetry.space_group_name_H-M   'P 1'
#
loop_
_entity.id
_entity.type
_entity.pdbx_description
1 polymer ?
#
loop_
_entity_poly.entity_id
_entity_poly.type
_entity_poly.pdbx_seq_one_letter_code
_entity_poly.pdbx_strand_id
1 'polypeptide(L)'
;PKRNELRQVLFLRLTQLLRYQTVELSLVSFYSPSDEDGYLNPQGSYKITDSLSIALGANFFLGRKDSTPFGQLDKNDNLYIRLRYSF
;
A
#
# COMPACT_ATOMS: atom_id res chain seq x y z
N PRO A 1 -26.13 -22.52 7.89
CA PRO A 1 -24.93 -21.78 7.45
C PRO A 1 -25.12 -20.26 7.61
N LYS A 2 -24.61 -19.68 8.70
CA LYS A 2 -24.70 -18.23 8.97
C LYS A 2 -23.60 -17.51 8.17
N ARG A 3 -23.94 -17.04 6.97
CA ARG A 3 -23.11 -16.12 6.19
C ARG A 3 -23.39 -14.72 6.75
N ASN A 4 -22.52 -14.24 7.64
CA ASN A 4 -22.54 -12.83 8.05
C ASN A 4 -22.02 -12.03 6.85
N GLU A 5 -22.94 -11.44 6.09
CA GLU A 5 -22.69 -10.74 4.81
C GLU A 5 -22.07 -9.34 4.95
N LEU A 6 -21.53 -8.98 6.12
CA LEU A 6 -20.92 -7.67 6.33
C LEU A 6 -19.41 -7.79 6.23
N ARG A 7 -18.89 -7.59 5.01
CA ARG A 7 -17.47 -7.37 4.77
C ARG A 7 -17.12 -5.97 5.28
N GLN A 8 -16.41 -5.91 6.40
CA GLN A 8 -15.88 -4.66 6.93
C GLN A 8 -14.44 -4.53 6.45
N VAL A 9 -14.09 -3.38 5.87
CA VAL A 9 -12.73 -3.08 5.44
C VAL A 9 -12.32 -1.78 6.12
N LEU A 10 -11.25 -1.85 6.88
CA LEU A 10 -10.57 -0.69 7.42
C LEU A 10 -9.54 -0.23 6.40
N PHE A 11 -9.63 1.03 6.03
CA PHE A 11 -8.66 1.70 5.18
C PHE A 11 -7.91 2.73 5.99
N LEU A 12 -6.58 2.68 5.96
CA LEU A 12 -5.71 3.62 6.62
C LEU A 12 -4.64 4.11 5.63
N ARG A 13 -4.55 5.43 5.49
CA ARG A 13 -3.51 6.10 4.71
C ARG A 13 -2.80 7.12 5.58
N LEU A 14 -1.49 6.98 5.70
CA LEU A 14 -0.61 7.90 6.40
C LEU A 14 0.33 8.52 5.39
N THR A 15 0.40 9.85 5.35
CA THR A 15 1.36 10.59 4.53
C THR A 15 2.11 11.57 5.42
N GLN A 16 3.42 11.51 5.38
CA GLN A 16 4.30 12.40 6.10
C GLN A 16 5.25 13.09 5.14
N LEU A 17 5.18 14.42 5.13
CA LEU A 17 6.07 15.28 4.36
C LEU A 17 7.23 15.72 5.26
N LEU A 18 8.45 15.48 4.80
CA LEU A 18 9.69 15.77 5.51
C LEU A 18 10.55 16.73 4.67
N ARG A 19 11.35 17.55 5.36
CA ARG A 19 12.31 18.51 4.79
C ARG A 19 11.77 19.29 3.59
N TYR A 20 11.04 20.38 3.84
CA TYR A 20 10.51 21.24 2.76
C TYR A 20 9.80 20.47 1.63
N GLN A 21 9.15 19.34 1.97
CA GLN A 21 8.47 18.45 1.01
C GLN A 21 9.41 17.82 -0.04
N THR A 22 10.72 17.75 0.24
CA THR A 22 11.68 17.01 -0.59
C THR A 22 11.51 15.51 -0.41
N VAL A 23 11.07 15.05 0.78
CA VAL A 23 10.83 13.65 1.06
C VAL A 23 9.39 13.46 1.49
N GLU A 24 8.67 12.55 0.82
CA GLU A 24 7.32 12.15 1.21
C GLU A 24 7.33 10.65 1.50
N LEU A 25 6.93 10.30 2.72
CA LEU A 25 6.68 8.94 3.14
C LEU A 25 5.17 8.71 3.12
N SER A 26 4.72 7.67 2.43
CA SER A 26 3.32 7.27 2.35
C SER A 26 3.20 5.81 2.77
N LEU A 27 2.24 5.52 3.63
CA LEU A 27 1.86 4.17 4.01
C LEU A 27 0.37 4.02 3.75
N VAL A 28 0.01 3.09 2.87
CA VAL A 28 -1.38 2.71 2.64
C VAL A 28 -1.59 1.30 3.18
N SER A 29 -2.66 1.10 3.93
CA SER A 29 -3.04 -0.21 4.42
C SER A 29 -4.54 -0.43 4.31
N PHE A 30 -4.90 -1.64 3.93
CA PHE A 30 -6.27 -2.15 3.97
C PHE A 30 -6.27 -3.37 4.87
N TYR A 31 -7.26 -3.48 5.75
CA TYR A 31 -7.42 -4.63 6.62
C TYR A 31 -8.90 -5.00 6.72
N SER A 32 -9.25 -6.24 6.39
CA SER A 32 -10.60 -6.76 6.58
C SER A 32 -10.62 -7.73 7.76
N PRO A 33 -11.18 -7.33 8.93
CA PRO A 33 -11.36 -8.26 10.04
C PRO A 33 -12.36 -9.39 9.72
N SER A 34 -13.25 -9.22 8.73
CA SER A 34 -14.21 -10.24 8.32
C SER A 34 -13.56 -11.44 7.63
N ASP A 35 -12.50 -11.19 6.83
CA ASP A 35 -11.87 -12.18 5.97
C ASP A 35 -10.43 -12.56 6.44
N GLU A 36 -9.95 -11.95 7.54
CA GLU A 36 -8.55 -12.02 8.01
C GLU A 36 -7.53 -11.76 6.89
N ASP A 37 -7.84 -10.79 6.02
CA ASP A 37 -7.01 -10.41 4.90
C ASP A 37 -6.64 -8.92 4.94
N GLY A 38 -5.56 -8.57 4.26
CA GLY A 38 -4.99 -7.24 4.33
C GLY A 38 -3.97 -6.96 3.23
N TYR A 39 -3.66 -5.69 3.10
CA TYR A 39 -2.69 -5.17 2.16
C TYR A 39 -1.95 -4.01 2.80
N LEU A 40 -0.65 -3.95 2.57
CA LEU A 40 0.22 -2.91 3.08
C LEU A 40 1.14 -2.43 1.97
N ASN A 41 1.15 -1.13 1.74
CA ASN A 41 2.02 -0.48 0.76
C ASN A 41 2.81 0.64 1.43
N PRO A 42 4.02 0.36 1.92
CA PRO A 42 4.98 1.40 2.27
C PRO A 42 5.60 1.96 0.98
N GLN A 43 5.62 3.29 0.87
CA GLN A 43 6.23 4.01 -0.23
C GLN A 43 7.03 5.20 0.33
N GLY A 44 8.28 5.34 -0.07
CA GLY A 44 9.08 6.54 0.14
C GLY A 44 9.33 7.21 -1.20
N SER A 45 9.12 8.51 -1.29
CA SER A 45 9.44 9.30 -2.47
C SER A 45 10.33 10.48 -2.13
N TYR A 46 11.21 10.79 -3.07
CA TYR A 46 12.22 11.81 -2.99
C TYR A 46 12.16 12.70 -4.24
N LYS A 47 12.03 14.00 -4.02
CA LYS A 47 12.03 15.01 -5.06
C LYS A 47 13.49 15.40 -5.35
N ILE A 48 14.00 14.99 -6.51
CA ILE A 48 15.38 15.27 -6.94
C ILE A 48 15.48 16.71 -7.44
N THR A 49 14.51 17.14 -8.24
CA THR A 49 14.39 18.51 -8.75
C THR A 49 12.91 18.91 -8.80
N ASP A 50 12.60 20.15 -9.19
CA ASP A 50 11.21 20.58 -9.37
C ASP A 50 10.42 19.77 -10.41
N SER A 51 11.14 19.21 -11.38
CA SER A 51 10.59 18.39 -12.45
C SER A 51 10.79 16.90 -12.26
N LEU A 52 11.73 16.44 -11.42
CA LEU A 52 12.07 15.02 -11.29
C LEU A 52 11.88 14.51 -9.86
N SER A 53 11.16 13.40 -9.75
CA SER A 53 10.95 12.67 -8.50
C SER A 53 11.19 11.18 -8.68
N ILE A 54 11.73 10.54 -7.65
CA ILE A 54 11.88 9.09 -7.55
C ILE A 54 11.06 8.59 -6.38
N ALA A 55 10.45 7.42 -6.50
CA ALA A 55 9.80 6.73 -5.40
C ALA A 55 10.21 5.26 -5.39
N LEU A 56 10.33 4.73 -4.18
CA LEU A 56 10.53 3.31 -3.90
C LEU A 56 9.34 2.88 -3.06
N GLY A 57 8.68 1.79 -3.45
CA GLY A 57 7.62 1.22 -2.63
C GLY A 57 7.57 -0.28 -2.77
N ALA A 58 6.87 -0.90 -1.84
CA ALA A 58 6.62 -2.32 -1.84
C ALA A 58 5.12 -2.56 -1.69
N ASN A 59 4.62 -3.61 -2.34
CA ASN A 59 3.29 -4.14 -2.10
C ASN A 59 3.45 -5.40 -1.27
N PHE A 60 2.84 -5.42 -0.08
CA PHE A 60 2.73 -6.60 0.75
C PHE A 60 1.27 -7.00 0.84
N PHE A 61 0.95 -8.22 0.41
CA PHE A 61 -0.39 -8.79 0.53
C PHE A 61 -0.37 -9.79 1.68
N LEU A 62 -1.29 -9.64 2.62
CA LEU A 62 -1.39 -10.49 3.80
C LEU A 62 -2.73 -11.20 3.75
N GLY A 63 -2.75 -12.53 3.64
CA GLY A 63 -4.01 -13.27 3.72
C GLY A 63 -3.82 -14.73 4.07
N ARG A 64 -4.50 -15.18 5.13
CA ARG A 64 -4.40 -16.57 5.62
C ARG A 64 -5.12 -17.61 4.76
N LYS A 65 -6.01 -17.18 3.86
CA LYS A 65 -6.83 -18.07 3.03
C LYS A 65 -6.74 -17.66 1.57
N ASP A 66 -6.33 -18.58 0.71
CA ASP A 66 -6.33 -18.44 -0.75
C ASP A 66 -7.74 -18.16 -1.34
N SER A 67 -8.80 -18.24 -0.55
CA SER A 67 -10.17 -17.93 -0.97
C SER A 67 -10.54 -16.44 -0.87
N THR A 68 -9.71 -15.61 -0.27
CA THR A 68 -9.99 -14.17 -0.10
C THR A 68 -9.32 -13.34 -1.20
N PRO A 69 -9.83 -12.14 -1.54
CA PRO A 69 -9.27 -11.32 -2.62
C PRO A 69 -7.79 -10.95 -2.42
N PHE A 70 -7.35 -10.73 -1.18
CA PHE A 70 -5.95 -10.42 -0.88
C PHE A 70 -5.11 -11.67 -0.59
N GLY A 71 -5.71 -12.75 -0.06
CA GLY A 71 -5.01 -14.03 0.18
C GLY A 71 -4.57 -14.73 -1.11
N GLN A 72 -5.31 -14.57 -2.21
CA GLN A 72 -4.86 -15.04 -3.54
C GLN A 72 -3.58 -14.37 -4.02
N LEU A 73 -3.26 -13.19 -3.47
CA LEU A 73 -2.09 -12.38 -3.81
C LEU A 73 -1.00 -12.46 -2.74
N ASP A 74 -1.16 -13.27 -1.68
CA ASP A 74 -0.23 -13.40 -0.53
C ASP A 74 1.21 -13.74 -0.96
N LYS A 75 1.39 -14.40 -2.12
CA LYS A 75 2.71 -14.71 -2.69
C LYS A 75 3.21 -13.70 -3.74
N ASN A 76 2.47 -12.62 -3.97
CA ASN A 76 2.73 -11.65 -5.03
C ASN A 76 3.27 -10.32 -4.48
N ASP A 77 3.94 -10.40 -3.34
CA ASP A 77 4.72 -9.32 -2.78
C ASP A 77 5.73 -8.84 -3.82
N ASN A 78 5.76 -7.54 -4.04
CA ASN A 78 6.62 -6.96 -5.06
C ASN A 78 7.22 -5.65 -4.61
N LEU A 79 8.45 -5.42 -5.06
CA LEU A 79 9.16 -4.16 -4.89
C LEU A 79 9.11 -3.41 -6.22
N TYR A 80 8.83 -2.11 -6.16
CA TYR A 80 8.81 -1.26 -7.34
C TYR A 80 9.59 0.04 -7.10
N ILE A 81 10.18 0.54 -8.18
CA ILE A 81 10.77 1.87 -8.26
C ILE A 81 9.98 2.65 -9.30
N ARG A 82 9.68 3.91 -9.00
CA ARG A 82 8.96 4.82 -9.89
C ARG A 82 9.82 6.06 -10.11
N LEU A 83 10.07 6.38 -11.36
CA LEU A 83 10.62 7.68 -11.76
C LEU A 83 9.48 8.49 -12.37
N ARG A 84 9.30 9.72 -11.91
CA ARG A 84 8.29 10.64 -12.42
C ARG A 84 8.95 11.96 -12.78
N TYR A 85 8.86 12.31 -14.05
CA TYR A 85 9.23 13.61 -14.60
C TYR A 85 7.97 14.43 -14.88
N SER A 86 7.98 15.73 -14.60
CA SER A 86 6.87 16.67 -14.79
C SER A 86 7.41 17.97 -15.38
N PHE A 87 6.75 18.48 -16.42
CA PHE A 87 7.16 19.65 -17.20
C PHE A 87 6.18 20.81 -17.02
#